data_AF-A0AA96JZW6-F1
#
_entry.id   AF-A0AA96JZW6-F1
#
_cell.length_a   1.000
_cell.length_b   1.000
_cell.length_c   1.000
_cell.angle_alpha   90.00
_cell.angle_beta   90.00
_cell.angle_gamma   90.00
#
_symmetry.space_group_name_H-M   'P 1'
#
loop_
_entity.id
_entity.type
_entity.pdbx_description
1 polymer ?
#
loop_
_entity_poly.entity_id
_entity_poly.type
_entity_poly.pdbx_seq_one_letter_code
_entity_poly.pdbx_strand_id
1 'polypeptide(L)'
;MKNPQAPTPGRSVPSPTRSAETKTGGESLSPMERYNLGGLFVCAIERANDPEFKRLRAVFRHLDLPSQEKDNLLRLSQGFTIPKLFADGVEGDKVSQILRDFIRFALAEGGYEKKWRDEIRQVGVWLGYFPQQFEQIEQKVLAKR
;
A
#
# COMPACT_ATOMS: atom_id res chain seq x y z
N MET A 1 30.17 -61.67 -5.28
CA MET A 1 29.09 -61.24 -4.37
C MET A 1 28.11 -60.36 -5.14
N LYS A 2 26.81 -60.68 -5.08
CA LYS A 2 25.67 -59.95 -5.68
C LYS A 2 25.28 -58.77 -4.77
N ASN A 3 25.10 -57.56 -5.29
CA ASN A 3 23.79 -56.93 -5.61
C ASN A 3 23.94 -55.41 -5.90
N PRO A 4 23.00 -54.81 -6.66
CA PRO A 4 23.15 -53.52 -7.34
C PRO A 4 22.52 -52.36 -6.57
N GLN A 5 23.01 -51.14 -6.79
CA GLN A 5 22.35 -49.92 -6.30
C GLN A 5 21.79 -49.10 -7.46
N ALA A 6 20.49 -48.85 -7.37
CA ALA A 6 19.60 -48.33 -8.39
C ALA A 6 19.88 -46.85 -8.79
N PRO A 7 19.48 -46.44 -10.01
CA PRO A 7 19.46 -45.03 -10.39
C PRO A 7 18.17 -44.36 -9.90
N THR A 8 18.27 -43.31 -9.10
CA THR A 8 17.16 -42.40 -8.78
C THR A 8 17.07 -41.28 -9.83
N PRO A 9 15.88 -41.01 -10.40
CA PRO A 9 15.70 -39.93 -11.36
C PRO A 9 15.52 -38.60 -10.61
N GLY A 10 16.54 -37.75 -10.66
CA GLY A 10 16.44 -36.35 -10.23
C GLY A 10 15.53 -35.57 -11.19
N ARG A 11 14.26 -35.47 -10.81
CA ARG A 11 13.23 -34.65 -11.46
C ARG A 11 13.62 -33.17 -11.35
N SER A 12 14.26 -32.61 -12.37
CA SER A 12 14.43 -31.16 -12.53
C SER A 12 13.07 -30.52 -12.75
N VAL A 13 12.53 -29.91 -11.70
CA VAL A 13 11.37 -29.03 -11.79
C VAL A 13 11.87 -27.68 -12.33
N PRO A 14 11.37 -27.16 -13.45
CA PRO A 14 11.70 -25.81 -13.87
C PRO A 14 11.02 -24.80 -12.94
N SER A 15 11.82 -23.97 -12.27
CA SER A 15 11.38 -22.79 -11.54
C SER A 15 10.60 -21.86 -12.48
N PRO A 16 9.39 -21.41 -12.14
CA PRO A 16 8.73 -20.38 -12.93
C PRO A 16 9.33 -19.01 -12.57
N THR A 17 10.29 -18.57 -13.37
CA THR A 17 10.68 -17.15 -13.42
C THR A 17 9.54 -16.38 -14.08
N ARG A 18 8.55 -15.95 -13.30
CA ARG A 18 7.54 -14.99 -13.75
C ARG A 18 7.81 -13.63 -13.11
N SER A 19 8.87 -12.97 -13.58
CA SER A 19 8.98 -11.52 -13.48
C SER A 19 8.03 -10.92 -14.51
N ALA A 20 6.78 -10.70 -14.12
CA ALA A 20 5.90 -9.81 -14.87
C ALA A 20 6.31 -8.37 -14.51
N GLU A 21 7.27 -7.83 -15.27
CA GLU A 21 7.46 -6.38 -15.38
C GLU A 21 6.19 -5.78 -15.99
N THR A 22 5.23 -5.39 -15.15
CA THR A 22 4.22 -4.40 -15.56
C THR A 22 4.85 -3.03 -15.47
N LYS A 23 5.61 -2.66 -16.51
CA LYS A 23 5.92 -1.27 -16.82
C LYS A 23 4.65 -0.60 -17.34
N THR A 24 3.94 0.06 -16.43
CA THR A 24 3.02 1.13 -16.78
C THR A 24 3.69 2.42 -16.31
N GLY A 25 4.02 3.30 -17.24
CA GLY A 25 4.72 4.56 -16.99
C GLY A 25 3.95 5.48 -16.07
N GLY A 26 4.29 5.39 -14.79
CA GLY A 26 4.16 6.39 -13.74
C GLY A 26 5.30 6.06 -12.79
N GLU A 27 6.05 7.06 -12.31
CA GLU A 27 7.17 6.82 -11.40
C GLU A 27 6.72 5.89 -10.27
N SER A 28 7.20 4.65 -10.31
CA SER A 28 6.81 3.64 -9.35
C SER A 28 7.36 4.09 -8.01
N LEU A 29 6.48 4.18 -7.01
CA LEU A 29 6.88 4.47 -5.64
C LEU A 29 8.04 3.56 -5.24
N SER A 30 9.09 4.15 -4.71
CA SER A 30 10.21 3.45 -4.13
C SER A 30 9.75 2.58 -2.94
N PRO A 31 10.51 1.54 -2.57
CA PRO A 31 10.18 0.73 -1.39
C PRO A 31 9.99 1.57 -0.13
N MET A 32 10.82 2.61 0.04
CA MET A 32 10.72 3.52 1.19
C MET A 32 9.45 4.37 1.16
N GLU A 33 9.08 4.93 0.00
CA GLU A 33 7.82 5.69 -0.16
C GLU A 33 6.61 4.80 0.15
N ARG A 34 6.59 3.55 -0.34
CA ARG A 34 5.52 2.60 -0.05
C ARG A 34 5.42 2.32 1.44
N TYR A 35 6.55 2.05 2.10
CA TYR A 35 6.58 1.81 3.54
C TYR A 35 6.04 3.01 4.33
N ASN A 36 6.47 4.22 3.96
CA ASN A 36 6.04 5.45 4.59
C ASN A 36 4.56 5.74 4.37
N LEU A 37 4.03 5.52 3.16
CA LEU A 37 2.59 5.62 2.91
C LEU A 37 1.82 4.60 3.76
N GLY A 38 2.33 3.37 3.89
CA GLY A 38 1.78 2.38 4.80
C GLY A 38 1.73 2.86 6.25
N GLY A 39 2.81 3.49 6.73
CA GLY A 39 2.89 4.12 8.04
C GLY A 39 1.92 5.28 8.23
N LEU A 40 1.70 6.11 7.21
CA LEU A 40 0.67 7.15 7.26
C LEU A 40 -0.73 6.55 7.41
N PHE A 41 -1.04 5.47 6.70
CA PHE A 41 -2.32 4.78 6.90
C PHE A 41 -2.44 4.11 8.26
N VAL A 42 -1.34 3.59 8.83
CA VAL A 42 -1.32 3.14 10.23
C VAL A 42 -1.74 4.26 11.19
N CYS A 43 -1.27 5.49 10.94
CA CYS A 43 -1.68 6.64 11.73
C CYS A 43 -3.14 7.07 11.48
N ALA A 44 -3.62 7.02 10.23
CA ALA A 44 -4.96 7.50 9.87
C ALA A 44 -6.07 6.52 10.25
N ILE A 45 -5.80 5.22 10.15
CA ILE A 45 -6.79 4.16 10.40
C ILE A 45 -6.70 3.75 11.87
N GLU A 46 -7.52 4.38 12.70
CA GLU A 46 -7.63 4.02 14.10
C GLU A 46 -8.14 2.58 14.28
N ARG A 47 -7.53 1.84 15.20
CA ARG A 47 -7.93 0.46 15.52
C ARG A 47 -9.41 0.34 15.92
N ALA A 48 -9.97 1.34 16.61
CA ALA A 48 -11.40 1.35 16.95
C ALA A 48 -12.31 1.30 15.70
N ASN A 49 -11.82 1.83 14.58
CA ASN A 49 -12.51 1.89 13.30
C ASN A 49 -12.14 0.73 12.33
N ASP A 50 -11.13 -0.07 12.66
CA ASP A 50 -10.67 -1.25 11.90
C ASP A 50 -10.12 -2.35 12.83
N PRO A 51 -10.96 -2.97 13.69
CA PRO A 51 -10.52 -3.88 14.75
C PRO A 51 -9.85 -5.16 14.21
N GLU A 52 -10.21 -5.57 13.00
CA GLU A 52 -9.64 -6.74 12.31
C GLU A 52 -8.54 -6.36 11.31
N PHE A 53 -8.13 -5.09 11.24
CA PHE A 53 -7.12 -4.59 10.30
C PHE A 53 -7.46 -4.88 8.83
N LYS A 54 -8.74 -4.94 8.46
CA LYS A 54 -9.18 -5.28 7.11
C LYS A 54 -8.77 -4.18 6.13
N ARG A 55 -9.00 -2.91 6.48
CA ARG A 55 -8.62 -1.76 5.63
C ARG A 55 -7.12 -1.61 5.59
N LEU A 56 -6.44 -1.70 6.74
CA LEU A 56 -4.98 -1.63 6.79
C LEU A 56 -4.31 -2.71 5.93
N ARG A 57 -4.77 -3.96 6.01
CA ARG A 57 -4.25 -5.03 5.13
C ARG A 57 -4.54 -4.77 3.65
N ALA A 58 -5.68 -4.16 3.31
CA ALA A 58 -5.98 -3.80 1.94
C ALA A 58 -5.01 -2.73 1.42
N VAL A 59 -4.72 -1.69 2.21
CA VAL A 59 -3.68 -0.69 1.89
C VAL A 59 -2.33 -1.34 1.65
N PHE A 60 -1.89 -2.23 2.55
CA PHE A 60 -0.59 -2.85 2.43
C PHE A 60 -0.47 -3.79 1.22
N ARG A 61 -1.57 -4.38 0.76
CA ARG A 61 -1.62 -5.12 -0.51
C ARG A 61 -1.55 -4.18 -1.69
N HIS A 62 -2.28 -3.06 -1.67
CA HIS A 62 -2.23 -2.05 -2.73
C HIS A 62 -0.84 -1.45 -2.91
N LEU A 63 -0.14 -1.19 -1.80
CA LEU A 63 1.24 -0.71 -1.76
C LEU A 63 2.28 -1.78 -2.07
N ASP A 64 1.87 -3.04 -2.28
CA ASP A 64 2.78 -4.15 -2.58
C ASP A 64 3.93 -4.29 -1.55
N LEU A 65 3.59 -4.18 -0.26
CA LEU A 65 4.59 -4.28 0.81
C LEU A 65 5.04 -5.73 1.02
N PRO A 66 6.34 -6.00 1.24
CA PRO A 66 6.83 -7.30 1.70
C PRO A 66 6.19 -7.73 3.01
N SER A 67 6.06 -9.04 3.25
CA SER A 67 5.42 -9.58 4.45
C SER A 67 6.03 -9.03 5.76
N GLN A 68 7.35 -8.90 5.81
CA GLN A 68 8.05 -8.36 6.98
C GLN A 68 7.65 -6.90 7.28
N GLU A 69 7.51 -6.06 6.25
CA GLU A 69 7.09 -4.66 6.41
C GLU A 69 5.63 -4.57 6.86
N LYS A 70 4.76 -5.43 6.32
CA LYS A 70 3.37 -5.55 6.76
C LYS A 70 3.28 -5.86 8.24
N ASP A 71 4.06 -6.84 8.72
CA ASP A 71 4.07 -7.24 10.13
C ASP A 71 4.61 -6.13 11.04
N ASN A 72 5.65 -5.41 10.59
CA ASN A 72 6.19 -4.27 11.32
C ASN A 72 5.16 -3.14 11.47
N LEU A 73 4.48 -2.77 10.38
CA LEU A 73 3.46 -1.72 10.39
C LEU A 73 2.22 -2.12 11.21
N LEU A 74 1.79 -3.39 11.15
CA LEU A 74 0.70 -3.90 12.00
C LEU A 74 1.06 -3.92 13.49
N ARG A 75 2.34 -4.09 13.84
CA ARG A 75 2.79 -3.95 15.22
C ARG A 75 2.78 -2.49 15.66
N LEU A 76 3.21 -1.58 14.78
CA LEU A 76 3.19 -0.14 15.05
C LEU A 76 1.76 0.39 15.25
N SER A 77 0.76 -0.13 14.54
CA SER A 77 -0.65 0.26 14.70
C SER A 77 -1.25 -0.09 16.07
N GLN A 78 -0.53 -0.82 16.91
CA GLN A 78 -0.94 -1.14 18.28
C GLN A 78 -0.42 -0.10 19.29
N GLY A 79 0.53 0.73 18.89
CA GLY A 79 1.15 1.77 19.73
C GLY A 79 0.83 3.18 19.24
N PHE A 80 1.58 4.14 19.77
CA PHE A 80 1.52 5.52 19.32
C PHE A 80 2.43 5.73 18.10
N THR A 81 1.90 6.32 17.03
CA THR A 81 2.64 6.62 15.81
C THR A 81 2.57 8.12 15.49
N ILE A 82 3.68 8.70 15.07
CA ILE A 82 3.77 10.12 14.71
C ILE A 82 3.74 10.22 13.18
N PRO A 83 2.67 10.77 12.56
CA PRO A 83 2.54 10.83 11.11
C PRO A 83 3.71 11.54 10.41
N LYS A 84 4.28 12.56 11.06
CA LYS A 84 5.39 13.34 10.52
C LYS A 84 6.63 12.49 10.19
N LEU A 85 6.90 11.44 10.97
CA LEU A 85 8.02 10.54 10.74
C LEU A 85 7.93 9.79 9.41
N PHE A 86 6.72 9.56 8.93
CA PHE A 86 6.47 8.90 7.64
C PHE A 86 6.33 9.91 6.51
N ALA A 87 5.66 11.04 6.76
CA ALA A 87 5.45 12.08 5.75
C ALA A 87 6.77 12.62 5.16
N ASP A 88 7.82 12.73 5.99
CA ASP A 88 9.12 13.24 5.55
C ASP A 88 9.85 12.32 4.56
N GLY A 89 9.42 11.06 4.43
CA GLY A 89 9.99 10.10 3.49
C GLY A 89 9.13 9.86 2.24
N VAL A 90 8.23 10.79 1.91
CA VAL A 90 7.44 10.78 0.66
C VAL A 90 7.74 12.05 -0.14
N GLU A 91 8.08 11.89 -1.42
CA GLU A 91 8.42 13.01 -2.28
C GLU A 91 7.18 13.84 -2.66
N GLY A 92 7.28 15.16 -2.50
CA GLY A 92 6.12 16.08 -2.58
C GLY A 92 5.51 16.22 -3.98
N ASP A 93 6.31 16.03 -5.03
CA ASP A 93 5.91 16.12 -6.44
C ASP A 93 4.97 15.00 -6.86
N LYS A 94 5.08 13.82 -6.23
CA LYS A 94 4.24 12.64 -6.53
C LYS A 94 2.93 12.60 -5.74
N VAL A 95 2.76 13.44 -4.72
CA VAL A 95 1.62 13.38 -3.80
C VAL A 95 0.27 13.49 -4.53
N SER A 96 0.13 14.36 -5.53
CA SER A 96 -1.13 14.46 -6.29
C SER A 96 -1.50 13.15 -6.97
N GLN A 97 -0.51 12.44 -7.54
CA GLN A 97 -0.71 11.18 -8.22
C GLN A 97 -1.00 10.06 -7.21
N ILE A 98 -0.27 10.01 -6.10
CA ILE A 98 -0.51 9.09 -4.97
C ILE A 98 -1.95 9.20 -4.47
N LEU A 99 -2.43 10.42 -4.21
CA LEU A 99 -3.80 10.64 -3.73
C LEU A 99 -4.84 10.19 -4.75
N ARG A 100 -4.63 10.42 -6.05
CA ARG A 100 -5.53 9.91 -7.11
C ARG A 100 -5.61 8.39 -7.10
N ASP A 101 -4.47 7.72 -6.94
CA ASP A 101 -4.41 6.27 -6.98
C ASP A 101 -5.06 5.64 -5.75
N PHE A 102 -4.88 6.23 -4.56
CA PHE A 102 -5.60 5.81 -3.36
C PHE A 102 -7.11 6.04 -3.45
N ILE A 103 -7.57 7.15 -4.03
CA ILE A 103 -9.01 7.39 -4.24
C ILE A 103 -9.56 6.31 -5.18
N ARG A 104 -8.89 6.02 -6.30
CA ARG A 104 -9.32 4.94 -7.22
C ARG A 104 -9.33 3.57 -6.55
N PHE A 105 -8.32 3.26 -5.76
CA PHE A 105 -8.23 2.04 -4.98
C PHE A 105 -9.40 1.91 -3.99
N ALA A 106 -9.66 2.94 -3.18
CA ALA A 106 -10.75 2.92 -2.21
C ALA A 106 -12.14 2.88 -2.87
N LEU A 107 -12.28 3.51 -4.03
CA LEU A 107 -13.48 3.40 -4.86
C LEU A 107 -13.71 1.98 -5.42
N ALA A 108 -12.64 1.19 -5.61
CA ALA A 108 -12.71 -0.20 -6.05
C ALA A 108 -12.95 -1.18 -4.89
N GLU A 109 -12.36 -0.93 -3.72
CA GLU A 109 -12.66 -1.68 -2.48
C GLU A 109 -14.09 -1.44 -1.98
N GLY A 110 -14.68 -0.30 -2.35
CA GLY A 110 -16.00 0.11 -1.91
C GLY A 110 -15.99 0.81 -0.54
N GLY A 111 -17.06 1.55 -0.26
CA GLY A 111 -17.16 2.31 0.99
C GLY A 111 -16.27 3.56 1.05
N TYR A 112 -15.88 4.11 -0.11
CA TYR A 112 -15.12 5.36 -0.23
C TYR A 112 -15.67 6.46 0.67
N GLU A 113 -16.96 6.79 0.50
CA GLU A 113 -17.65 7.85 1.24
C GLU A 113 -17.79 7.62 2.76
N LYS A 114 -17.50 6.42 3.27
CA LYS A 114 -17.72 6.10 4.70
C LYS A 114 -16.50 6.34 5.58
N LYS A 115 -15.35 5.75 5.21
CA LYS A 115 -14.15 5.71 6.06
C LYS A 115 -12.90 6.07 5.27
N TRP A 116 -12.77 5.52 4.07
CA TRP A 116 -11.62 5.77 3.21
C TRP A 116 -11.43 7.23 2.84
N ARG A 117 -12.52 7.97 2.54
CA ARG A 117 -12.43 9.38 2.13
C ARG A 117 -11.73 10.23 3.19
N ASP A 118 -12.12 10.07 4.45
CA ASP A 118 -11.53 10.83 5.56
C ASP A 118 -10.10 10.37 5.86
N GLU A 119 -9.84 9.06 5.81
CA GLU A 119 -8.51 8.48 6.00
C GLU A 119 -7.51 8.96 4.92
N ILE A 120 -7.90 8.93 3.64
CA ILE A 120 -7.06 9.39 2.52
C ILE A 120 -6.89 10.92 2.59
N ARG A 121 -7.94 11.67 2.96
CA ARG A 121 -7.82 13.12 3.15
C ARG A 121 -6.83 13.45 4.26
N GLN A 122 -6.89 12.75 5.39
CA GLN A 122 -5.97 12.94 6.50
C GLN A 122 -4.51 12.65 6.10
N VAL A 123 -4.28 11.59 5.33
CA VAL A 123 -2.98 11.30 4.72
C VAL A 123 -2.53 12.44 3.81
N GLY A 124 -3.44 12.97 2.97
CA GLY A 124 -3.17 14.14 2.13
C GLY A 124 -2.70 15.36 2.94
N VAL A 125 -3.37 15.65 4.06
CA VAL A 125 -2.98 16.76 4.96
C VAL A 125 -1.56 16.57 5.50
N TRP A 126 -1.19 15.36 5.93
CA TRP A 126 0.17 15.09 6.41
C TRP A 126 1.24 15.20 5.31
N LEU A 127 0.86 14.96 4.06
CA LEU A 127 1.70 15.15 2.88
C LEU A 127 1.68 16.61 2.34
N GLY A 128 1.01 17.54 3.03
CA GLY A 128 0.96 18.95 2.66
C GLY A 128 -0.14 19.33 1.65
N TYR A 129 -1.13 18.46 1.41
CA TYR A 129 -2.29 18.74 0.57
C TYR A 129 -3.49 19.16 1.43
N PHE A 130 -3.89 20.42 1.28
CA PHE A 130 -4.99 21.02 2.03
C PHE A 130 -6.36 20.62 1.44
N PRO A 131 -7.47 20.77 2.21
CA PRO A 131 -8.80 20.29 1.81
C PRO A 131 -9.23 20.68 0.38
N GLN A 132 -9.01 21.93 -0.03
CA GLN A 132 -9.37 22.40 -1.37
C GLN A 132 -8.59 21.67 -2.48
N GLN A 133 -7.31 21.38 -2.26
CA GLN A 133 -6.49 20.64 -3.23
C GLN A 133 -6.93 19.18 -3.30
N PHE A 134 -7.28 18.59 -2.16
CA PHE A 134 -7.84 17.25 -2.09
C PHE A 134 -9.17 17.14 -2.84
N GLU A 135 -10.10 18.08 -2.61
CA GLU A 135 -11.39 18.13 -3.30
C GLU A 135 -11.23 18.26 -4.83
N GLN A 136 -10.28 19.07 -5.31
CA GLN A 136 -9.99 19.16 -6.74
C GLN A 136 -9.48 17.84 -7.31
N ILE A 137 -8.65 17.11 -6.57
CA ILE A 137 -8.17 15.79 -6.99
C ILE A 137 -9.33 14.79 -7.02
N GLU A 138 -10.12 14.77 -5.96
CA GLU A 138 -11.31 13.92 -5.81
C GLU A 138 -12.29 14.13 -6.97
N GLN A 139 -12.68 15.37 -7.24
CA GLN A 139 -13.57 15.72 -8.36
C GLN A 139 -13.03 15.24 -9.71
N LYS A 140 -11.72 15.41 -9.95
CA LYS A 140 -11.08 14.93 -11.19
C LYS A 140 -11.10 13.40 -11.33
N VAL A 141 -11.05 12.66 -10.22
CA VAL A 141 -11.13 11.20 -10.25
C VAL A 141 -12.58 10.74 -10.44
N LEU A 142 -13.52 11.38 -9.74
CA LEU A 142 -14.96 11.04 -9.80
C LEU A 142 -15.60 11.40 -11.15
N ALA A 143 -15.20 12.51 -11.77
CA ALA A 143 -15.73 12.94 -13.07
C ALA A 143 -15.26 12.08 -14.27
N LYS A 144 -14.32 11.16 -14.06
CA LYS A 144 -13.80 10.24 -15.09
C LYS A 144 -14.42 8.83 -15.01
N ARG A 145 -15.46 8.64 -14.21
CA ARG A 145 -16.30 7.44 -14.17
C ARG A 145 -17.50 7.60 -15.09
#